data_AF-A0A3D0FS49-F1
#
_entry.id   AF-A0A3D0FS49-F1
#
_cell.length_a   1.000
_cell.length_b   1.000
_cell.length_c   1.000
_cell.angle_alpha   90.00
_cell.angle_beta   90.00
_cell.angle_gamma   90.00
#
_symmetry.space_group_name_H-M   'P 1'
#
loop_
_entity.id
_entity.type
_entity.pdbx_description
1 polymer ?
#
loop_
_entity_poly.entity_id
_entity_poly.type
_entity_poly.pdbx_seq_one_letter_code
_entity_poly.pdbx_strand_id
1 'polypeptide(L)'
;YQVATQDYDYYVLELSSFQLDGMYDFKADIAVLLNITPDHLDRYDNQMEKYIKSKFRITQNMSESDCFIFCADDEISISHLNEIVLKAKQLPFSQKEKFDEGAFIEEEQMKVRYKDDEYNMFLNELSLQGKHNIYNSMAAAITGKVLNIRNEVLRQSLSSC
;
A
#
# COMPACT_ATOMS: atom_id res chain seq x y z
N TYR A 1 16.94 -13.09 11.26
CA TYR A 1 18.03 -13.97 10.81
C TYR A 1 17.81 -14.50 9.39
N GLN A 2 16.65 -15.07 9.03
CA GLN A 2 16.39 -15.55 7.65
C GLN A 2 16.55 -14.46 6.57
N VAL A 3 15.96 -13.28 6.76
CA VAL A 3 16.04 -12.15 5.80
C VAL A 3 17.49 -11.71 5.49
N ALA A 4 18.40 -11.86 6.45
CA ALA A 4 19.79 -11.39 6.33
C ALA A 4 20.78 -12.46 5.84
N THR A 5 20.33 -13.71 5.67
CA THR A 5 21.24 -14.85 5.41
C THR A 5 20.78 -15.77 4.28
N GLN A 6 19.61 -15.53 3.71
CA GLN A 6 19.05 -16.31 2.62
C GLN A 6 18.64 -15.37 1.49
N ASP A 7 18.93 -15.79 0.25
CA ASP A 7 18.50 -15.10 -0.96
C ASP A 7 17.09 -15.55 -1.34
N TYR A 8 16.16 -14.60 -1.31
CA TYR A 8 14.80 -14.76 -1.83
C TYR A 8 14.57 -13.74 -2.94
N ASP A 9 13.75 -14.09 -3.94
CA ASP A 9 13.36 -13.15 -5.00
C ASP A 9 12.53 -11.98 -4.47
N TYR A 10 11.81 -12.19 -3.35
CA TYR A 10 10.93 -11.20 -2.74
C TYR A 10 11.08 -11.16 -1.22
N TYR A 11 11.12 -9.94 -0.69
CA TYR A 11 11.05 -9.67 0.75
C TYR A 11 9.82 -8.80 1.03
N VAL A 12 8.94 -9.28 1.91
CA VAL A 12 7.77 -8.52 2.38
C VAL A 12 8.06 -8.06 3.80
N LEU A 13 8.11 -6.75 4.00
CA LEU A 13 8.51 -6.13 5.27
C LEU A 13 7.40 -5.24 5.81
N GLU A 14 7.02 -5.45 7.06
CA GLU A 14 6.23 -4.49 7.82
C GLU A 14 7.19 -3.52 8.53
N LEU A 15 7.03 -2.22 8.27
CA LEU A 15 7.91 -1.18 8.78
C LEU A 15 7.15 -0.18 9.64
N SER A 16 7.60 -0.03 10.89
CA SER A 16 7.17 1.05 11.77
C SER A 16 7.80 2.39 11.37
N SER A 17 7.20 3.50 11.80
CA SER A 17 7.80 4.84 11.63
C SER A 17 9.18 4.92 12.30
N PHE A 18 9.36 4.26 13.45
CA PHE A 18 10.64 4.25 14.15
C PHE A 18 11.78 3.62 13.36
N GLN A 19 11.47 2.60 12.54
CA GLN A 19 12.46 2.00 11.64
C GLN A 19 12.76 2.95 10.49
N LEU A 20 11.74 3.55 9.89
CA LEU A 20 11.89 4.50 8.78
C LEU A 20 12.71 5.75 9.15
N ASP A 21 12.69 6.17 10.42
CA ASP A 21 13.55 7.25 10.92
C ASP A 21 15.06 7.00 10.74
N GLY A 22 15.49 5.73 10.68
CA GLY A 22 16.90 5.35 10.54
C GLY A 22 17.31 4.86 9.15
N MET A 23 16.36 4.73 8.22
CA MET A 23 16.56 4.05 6.93
C MET A 23 16.82 5.02 5.78
N TYR A 24 18.04 5.59 5.74
CA TYR A 24 18.40 6.62 4.75
C TYR A 24 18.65 6.09 3.34
N ASP A 25 19.17 4.87 3.21
CA ASP A 25 19.53 4.25 1.91
C ASP A 25 18.50 3.20 1.46
N PHE A 26 17.45 2.98 2.25
CA PHE A 26 16.44 1.98 1.94
C PHE A 26 15.62 2.39 0.71
N LYS A 27 15.42 1.46 -0.21
CA LYS A 27 14.57 1.62 -1.39
C LYS A 27 13.68 0.40 -1.52
N ALA A 28 12.38 0.62 -1.56
CA ALA A 28 11.40 -0.41 -1.87
C ALA A 28 11.02 -0.32 -3.36
N ASP A 29 10.91 -1.47 -4.03
CA ASP A 29 10.36 -1.54 -5.39
C ASP A 29 8.83 -1.32 -5.36
N ILE A 30 8.19 -1.76 -4.28
CA ILE A 30 6.77 -1.51 -3.99
C ILE A 30 6.65 -1.06 -2.53
N ALA A 31 6.14 0.16 -2.32
CA ALA A 31 5.84 0.68 -0.99
C ALA A 31 4.33 0.82 -0.81
N VAL A 32 3.82 0.45 0.36
CA VAL A 32 2.38 0.49 0.69
C VAL A 32 2.15 1.34 1.92
N LEU A 33 1.24 2.31 1.84
CA LEU A 33 0.77 3.12 2.97
C LEU A 33 -0.74 2.95 3.16
N LEU A 34 -1.14 2.23 4.21
CA LEU A 34 -2.54 1.88 4.44
C LEU A 34 -3.37 3.02 5.03
N ASN A 35 -2.82 3.75 5.99
CA ASN A 35 -3.41 4.94 6.62
C ASN A 35 -2.36 5.61 7.51
N ILE A 36 -2.59 6.88 7.87
CA ILE A 36 -1.87 7.54 8.95
C ILE A 36 -2.87 8.01 10.00
N THR A 37 -2.86 7.35 11.15
CA THR A 37 -3.64 7.75 12.34
C THR A 37 -2.70 8.09 13.50
N PRO A 38 -3.09 9.03 14.40
CA PRO A 38 -2.26 9.41 15.53
C PRO A 38 -1.90 8.19 16.38
N ASP A 39 -0.61 7.89 16.44
CA ASP A 39 -0.05 6.80 17.25
C ASP A 39 1.36 7.20 17.67
N HIS A 40 1.75 6.87 18.91
CA HIS A 40 3.07 7.17 19.47
C HIS A 40 3.55 8.64 19.30
N LEU A 41 2.65 9.62 19.45
CA LEU A 41 2.96 11.04 19.26
C LEU A 41 3.94 11.63 20.29
N ASP A 42 4.08 11.00 21.45
CA ASP A 42 5.00 11.38 22.52
C ASP A 42 6.46 11.46 22.04
N ARG A 43 6.85 10.57 21.12
CA ARG A 43 8.18 10.56 20.49
C ARG A 43 8.40 11.73 19.53
N TYR A 44 7.32 12.27 18.98
CA TYR A 44 7.36 13.30 17.95
C TYR A 44 7.07 14.69 18.53
N ASP A 45 7.38 14.92 19.80
CA ASP A 45 7.06 16.14 20.54
C ASP A 45 5.56 16.51 20.49
N ASN A 46 4.69 15.48 20.39
CA ASN A 46 3.26 15.60 20.13
C ASN A 46 2.90 16.32 18.81
N GLN A 47 3.82 16.33 17.83
CA GLN A 47 3.63 16.94 16.52
C GLN A 47 3.31 15.87 15.47
N MET A 48 2.04 15.82 15.04
CA MET A 48 1.56 14.90 14.02
C MET A 48 2.37 14.99 12.71
N GLU A 49 2.78 16.20 12.35
CA GLU A 49 3.56 16.47 11.14
C GLU A 49 4.91 15.71 11.10
N LYS A 50 5.60 15.58 12.24
CA LYS A 50 6.84 14.80 12.32
C LYS A 50 6.59 13.31 12.13
N TYR A 51 5.47 12.82 12.66
CA TYR A 51 5.05 11.42 12.50
C TYR A 51 4.68 11.10 11.05
N ILE A 52 3.92 11.98 10.40
CA ILE A 52 3.59 11.87 8.97
C ILE A 52 4.87 11.80 8.13
N LYS A 53 5.77 12.77 8.30
CA LYS A 53 7.07 12.81 7.61
C LYS A 53 7.88 11.53 7.83
N SER A 54 7.86 10.97 9.03
CA SER A 54 8.53 9.71 9.34
C SER A 54 7.97 8.53 8.53
N LYS A 55 6.64 8.36 8.47
CA LYS A 55 6.00 7.33 7.64
C LYS A 55 6.28 7.52 6.14
N PHE A 56 6.28 8.75 5.66
CA PHE A 56 6.55 9.06 4.25
C PHE A 56 8.00 8.84 3.82
N ARG A 57 8.95 8.66 4.75
CA ARG A 57 10.33 8.28 4.38
C ARG A 57 10.42 6.97 3.59
N ILE A 58 9.40 6.10 3.66
CA ILE A 58 9.31 4.90 2.82
C ILE A 58 9.41 5.23 1.32
N THR A 59 9.05 6.45 0.92
CA THR A 59 9.09 6.89 -0.49
C THR A 59 10.36 7.62 -0.89
N GLN A 60 11.25 7.94 0.08
CA GLN A 60 12.37 8.87 -0.08
C GLN A 60 13.30 8.54 -1.25
N ASN A 61 13.61 7.26 -1.44
CA ASN A 61 14.56 6.78 -2.46
C ASN A 61 13.87 6.08 -3.65
N MET A 62 12.55 6.17 -3.74
CA MET A 62 11.81 5.57 -4.85
C MET A 62 12.02 6.36 -6.14
N SER A 63 11.94 5.65 -7.26
CA SER A 63 12.19 6.10 -8.62
C SER A 63 11.00 5.76 -9.52
N GLU A 64 11.03 6.21 -10.77
CA GLU A 64 9.93 6.06 -11.73
C GLU A 64 9.60 4.59 -12.08
N SER A 65 10.53 3.66 -11.84
CA SER A 65 10.29 2.22 -12.01
C SER A 65 9.53 1.58 -10.85
N ASP A 66 9.43 2.27 -9.71
CA ASP A 66 8.88 1.73 -8.46
C ASP A 66 7.42 2.13 -8.30
N CYS A 67 6.67 1.42 -7.46
CA CYS A 67 5.24 1.64 -7.25
C CYS A 67 4.92 2.05 -5.80
N PHE A 68 4.25 3.17 -5.61
CA PHE A 68 3.70 3.59 -4.32
C PHE A 68 2.20 3.39 -4.28
N ILE A 69 1.76 2.49 -3.41
CA ILE A 69 0.36 2.11 -3.21
C ILE A 69 -0.14 2.80 -1.94
N PHE A 70 -1.26 3.51 -2.01
CA PHE A 70 -1.76 4.28 -0.86
C PHE A 70 -3.28 4.37 -0.82
N CYS A 71 -3.81 4.58 0.38
CA CYS A 71 -5.25 4.78 0.60
C CYS A 71 -5.65 6.20 0.20
N ALA A 72 -6.47 6.35 -0.83
CA ALA A 72 -7.03 7.63 -1.24
C ALA A 72 -8.19 8.10 -0.33
N ASP A 73 -8.72 7.22 0.52
CA ASP A 73 -9.72 7.59 1.53
C ASP A 73 -9.11 8.17 2.83
N ASP A 74 -7.77 8.19 2.95
CA ASP A 74 -7.06 8.71 4.12
C ASP A 74 -6.63 10.16 3.91
N GLU A 75 -7.42 11.11 4.44
CA GLU A 75 -7.21 12.55 4.23
C GLU A 75 -5.82 13.04 4.66
N ILE A 76 -5.27 12.47 5.75
CA ILE A 76 -3.94 12.82 6.26
C ILE A 76 -2.85 12.43 5.26
N SER A 77 -2.90 11.19 4.75
CA SER A 77 -1.97 10.73 3.71
C SER A 77 -2.09 11.57 2.45
N ILE A 78 -3.31 11.86 1.98
CA ILE A 78 -3.53 12.65 0.77
C ILE A 78 -3.02 14.09 0.92
N SER A 79 -3.31 14.74 2.05
CA SER A 79 -2.84 16.11 2.30
C SER A 79 -1.32 16.20 2.19
N HIS A 80 -0.60 15.25 2.79
CA HIS A 80 0.87 15.25 2.75
C HIS A 80 1.42 14.83 1.38
N LEU A 81 0.78 13.86 0.71
CA LEU A 81 1.19 13.42 -0.62
C LEU A 81 1.14 14.58 -1.63
N ASN A 82 0.17 15.49 -1.50
CA ASN A 82 0.05 16.69 -2.31
C ASN A 82 1.17 17.74 -2.07
N GLU A 83 1.89 17.64 -0.94
CA GLU A 83 2.99 18.55 -0.59
C GLU A 83 4.37 18.05 -1.05
N ILE A 84 4.46 16.81 -1.54
CA ILE A 84 5.72 16.18 -1.95
C ILE A 84 5.74 15.87 -3.45
N VAL A 85 6.94 15.87 -4.03
CA VAL A 85 7.15 15.41 -5.41
C VAL A 85 7.57 13.96 -5.36
N LEU A 86 6.63 13.06 -5.65
CA LEU A 86 6.88 11.63 -5.70
C LEU A 86 7.18 11.18 -7.14
N LYS A 87 8.36 10.56 -7.34
CA LYS A 87 8.78 10.02 -8.64
C LYS A 87 8.14 8.67 -8.97
N ALA A 88 7.83 7.88 -7.95
CA ALA A 88 7.26 6.55 -8.09
C ALA A 88 5.90 6.60 -8.79
N LYS A 89 5.56 5.52 -9.48
CA LYS A 89 4.21 5.34 -10.01
C LYS A 89 3.22 5.23 -8.86
N GLN A 90 2.24 6.12 -8.85
CA GLN A 90 1.21 6.20 -7.83
C GLN A 90 0.04 5.27 -8.17
N LEU A 91 -0.31 4.38 -7.24
CA LEU A 91 -1.39 3.40 -7.38
C LEU A 91 -2.36 3.52 -6.19
N PRO A 92 -3.37 4.40 -6.30
CA PRO A 92 -4.32 4.62 -5.21
C PRO A 92 -5.26 3.42 -5.01
N PHE A 93 -5.77 3.29 -3.80
CA PHE A 93 -6.97 2.48 -3.55
C PHE A 93 -8.02 3.25 -2.74
N SER A 94 -9.30 3.02 -3.04
CA SER A 94 -10.42 3.69 -2.39
C SER A 94 -11.67 2.82 -2.38
N GLN A 95 -12.51 2.97 -1.36
CA GLN A 95 -13.85 2.40 -1.35
C GLN A 95 -14.91 3.36 -1.93
N LYS A 96 -14.52 4.59 -2.29
CA LYS A 96 -15.40 5.69 -2.70
C LYS A 96 -15.15 6.17 -4.13
N GLU A 97 -13.90 6.18 -4.56
CA GLU A 97 -13.44 6.73 -5.83
C GLU A 97 -12.98 5.63 -6.78
N LYS A 98 -13.04 5.90 -8.09
CA LYS A 98 -12.59 4.99 -9.15
C LYS A 98 -11.34 5.55 -9.81
N PHE A 99 -10.48 4.65 -10.29
CA PHE A 99 -9.21 5.02 -10.90
C PHE A 99 -8.98 4.25 -12.20
N ASP A 100 -8.18 4.83 -13.09
CA ASP A 100 -7.70 4.15 -14.29
C ASP A 100 -6.69 3.06 -13.92
N GLU A 101 -5.79 3.35 -12.98
CA GLU A 101 -4.88 2.38 -12.36
C GLU A 101 -4.97 2.49 -10.83
N GLY A 102 -5.11 1.36 -10.14
CA GLY A 102 -5.38 1.29 -8.72
C GLY A 102 -6.43 0.24 -8.36
N ALA A 103 -6.98 0.32 -7.15
CA ALA A 103 -8.07 -0.55 -6.71
C ALA A 103 -9.26 0.22 -6.17
N PHE A 104 -10.46 -0.23 -6.50
CA PHE A 104 -11.68 0.43 -6.06
C PHE A 104 -12.87 -0.53 -5.93
N ILE A 105 -13.92 -0.08 -5.25
CA ILE A 105 -15.20 -0.80 -5.21
C ILE A 105 -16.12 -0.29 -6.32
N GLU A 106 -16.67 -1.22 -7.09
CA GLU A 106 -17.77 -0.96 -8.02
C GLU A 106 -18.73 -2.16 -7.99
N GLU A 107 -20.02 -1.90 -7.81
CA GLU A 107 -21.08 -2.94 -7.86
C GLU A 107 -20.80 -4.15 -6.93
N GLU A 108 -20.43 -3.89 -5.67
CA GLU A 108 -20.06 -4.91 -4.67
C GLU A 108 -18.86 -5.79 -5.06
N GLN A 109 -18.07 -5.35 -6.05
CA GLN A 109 -16.83 -5.98 -6.45
C GLN A 109 -15.65 -5.08 -6.11
N MET A 110 -14.60 -5.68 -5.56
CA MET A 110 -13.26 -5.09 -5.60
C MET A 110 -12.72 -5.26 -7.02
N LYS A 111 -12.38 -4.15 -7.67
CA LYS A 111 -11.72 -4.11 -8.97
C LYS A 111 -10.30 -3.57 -8.80
N VAL A 112 -9.36 -4.15 -9.53
CA VAL A 112 -7.95 -3.76 -9.53
C VAL A 112 -7.49 -3.65 -10.97
N ARG A 113 -6.91 -2.50 -11.32
CA ARG A 113 -6.39 -2.20 -12.66
C ARG A 113 -4.94 -1.80 -12.57
N TYR A 114 -4.12 -2.38 -13.44
CA TYR A 114 -2.72 -1.99 -13.58
C TYR A 114 -2.27 -2.22 -15.02
N LYS A 115 -1.89 -1.15 -15.72
CA LYS A 115 -1.64 -1.18 -17.18
C LYS A 115 -2.83 -1.82 -17.93
N ASP A 116 -2.57 -2.79 -18.79
CA ASP A 116 -3.59 -3.48 -19.60
C ASP A 116 -4.20 -4.70 -18.89
N ASP A 117 -3.91 -4.90 -17.60
CA ASP A 117 -4.35 -6.07 -16.84
C ASP A 117 -5.33 -5.69 -15.73
N GLU A 118 -6.43 -6.44 -15.64
CA GLU A 118 -7.53 -6.20 -14.71
C GLU A 118 -7.81 -7.45 -13.87
N TYR A 119 -8.31 -7.23 -12.65
CA TYR A 119 -8.77 -8.26 -11.73
C TYR A 119 -10.01 -7.78 -10.99
N ASN A 120 -11.00 -8.65 -10.83
CA ASN A 120 -12.17 -8.37 -10.02
C ASN A 120 -12.60 -9.58 -9.18
N MET A 121 -13.20 -9.30 -8.03
CA MET A 121 -13.73 -10.27 -7.08
C MET A 121 -14.89 -9.64 -6.30
N PHE A 122 -15.93 -10.42 -5.98
CA PHE A 122 -17.01 -9.92 -5.11
C PHE A 122 -16.54 -9.79 -3.67
N LEU A 123 -17.00 -8.76 -2.97
CA LEU A 123 -16.59 -8.51 -1.58
C LEU A 123 -17.01 -9.63 -0.61
N ASN A 124 -18.09 -10.36 -0.93
CA ASN A 124 -18.53 -11.52 -0.16
C ASN A 124 -17.65 -12.77 -0.36
N GLU A 125 -16.75 -12.78 -1.35
CA GLU A 125 -15.77 -13.85 -1.57
C GLU A 125 -14.50 -13.65 -0.73
N LEU A 126 -14.29 -12.45 -0.16
CA LEU A 126 -13.18 -12.19 0.76
C LEU A 126 -13.38 -12.97 2.06
N SER A 127 -12.34 -13.66 2.53
CA SER A 127 -12.42 -14.40 3.79
C SER A 127 -12.50 -13.47 5.00
N LEU A 128 -11.77 -12.36 4.97
CA LEU A 128 -11.76 -11.35 6.02
C LEU A 128 -12.76 -10.24 5.72
N GLN A 129 -13.86 -10.26 6.47
CA GLN A 129 -14.93 -9.27 6.37
C GLN A 129 -14.59 -7.99 7.15
N GLY A 130 -15.18 -6.86 6.73
CA GLY A 130 -15.06 -5.56 7.42
C GLY A 130 -14.26 -4.51 6.65
N LYS A 131 -14.57 -3.23 6.91
CA LYS A 131 -14.07 -2.10 6.13
C LYS A 131 -12.55 -2.02 6.04
N HIS A 132 -11.84 -2.25 7.16
CA HIS A 132 -10.37 -2.23 7.19
C HIS A 132 -9.74 -3.40 6.41
N ASN A 133 -10.37 -4.58 6.48
CA ASN A 133 -9.90 -5.76 5.75
C ASN A 133 -10.07 -5.60 4.23
N ILE A 134 -11.09 -4.86 3.79
CA ILE A 134 -11.24 -4.50 2.38
C ILE A 134 -10.06 -3.62 1.91
N TYR A 135 -9.66 -2.61 2.70
CA TYR A 135 -8.47 -1.80 2.35
C TYR A 135 -7.19 -2.64 2.28
N ASN A 136 -6.99 -3.54 3.23
CA ASN A 136 -5.84 -4.45 3.20
C ASN A 136 -5.87 -5.37 1.98
N SER A 137 -7.05 -5.89 1.62
CA SER A 137 -7.24 -6.74 0.44
C SER A 137 -6.97 -5.99 -0.85
N MET A 138 -7.40 -4.73 -0.96
CA MET A 138 -7.10 -3.85 -2.10
C MET A 138 -5.59 -3.64 -2.25
N ALA A 139 -4.91 -3.27 -1.16
CA ALA A 139 -3.46 -3.05 -1.19
C ALA A 139 -2.69 -4.32 -1.58
N ALA A 140 -3.08 -5.47 -1.04
CA ALA A 140 -2.51 -6.77 -1.39
C ALA A 140 -2.77 -7.14 -2.85
N ALA A 141 -3.98 -6.90 -3.35
CA ALA A 141 -4.35 -7.21 -4.73
C ALA A 141 -3.61 -6.32 -5.74
N ILE A 142 -3.47 -5.01 -5.47
CA ILE A 142 -2.62 -4.12 -6.31
C ILE A 142 -1.18 -4.63 -6.32
N THR A 143 -0.61 -4.93 -5.15
CA THR A 143 0.77 -5.43 -5.04
C THR A 143 0.95 -6.70 -5.87
N GLY A 144 0.01 -7.64 -5.77
CA GLY A 144 0.02 -8.86 -6.55
C GLY A 144 -0.08 -8.63 -8.07
N LYS A 145 -0.87 -7.65 -8.52
CA LYS A 145 -0.95 -7.27 -9.94
C LYS A 145 0.34 -6.61 -10.43
N VAL A 146 0.97 -5.75 -9.64
CA VAL A 146 2.29 -5.16 -9.97
C VAL A 146 3.35 -6.25 -10.14
N LEU A 147 3.26 -7.32 -9.34
CA LEU A 147 4.12 -8.50 -9.42
C LEU A 147 3.71 -9.51 -10.51
N ASN A 148 2.68 -9.22 -11.32
CA ASN A 148 2.12 -10.11 -12.33
C ASN A 148 1.67 -11.48 -11.79
N ILE A 149 1.19 -11.53 -10.54
CA ILE A 149 0.58 -12.73 -9.98
C ILE A 149 -0.74 -13.01 -10.73
N ARG A 150 -0.92 -14.26 -11.15
CA ARG A 150 -2.13 -14.70 -11.88
C ARG A 150 -3.40 -14.42 -11.06
N ASN A 151 -4.45 -13.94 -11.73
CA ASN A 151 -5.75 -13.62 -11.12
C ASN A 151 -6.35 -14.78 -10.30
N GLU A 152 -6.17 -16.03 -10.74
CA GLU A 152 -6.63 -17.22 -10.01
C GLU A 152 -5.93 -17.36 -8.65
N VAL A 153 -4.62 -17.11 -8.60
CA VAL A 153 -3.83 -17.17 -7.37
C VAL A 153 -4.21 -16.03 -6.44
N LEU A 154 -4.42 -14.81 -6.97
CA LEU A 154 -4.92 -13.68 -6.17
C LEU A 154 -6.28 -13.98 -5.55
N ARG A 155 -7.22 -14.48 -6.36
CA ARG A 155 -8.55 -14.90 -5.91
C ARG A 155 -8.47 -15.98 -4.84
N GLN A 156 -7.65 -17.01 -5.03
CA GLN A 156 -7.48 -18.07 -4.04
C GLN A 156 -6.92 -17.51 -2.73
N SER A 157 -5.86 -16.71 -2.78
CA SER A 157 -5.22 -16.16 -1.57
C SER A 157 -6.18 -15.27 -0.78
N LEU A 158 -6.95 -14.41 -1.44
CA LEU A 158 -7.86 -13.47 -0.78
C LEU A 158 -9.16 -14.11 -0.27
N SER A 159 -9.54 -15.28 -0.80
CA SER A 159 -10.73 -16.02 -0.36
C SER A 159 -10.46 -17.10 0.69
N SER A 160 -9.19 -17.38 1.00
CA SER A 160 -8.80 -18.50 1.89
C SER A 160 -7.98 -18.10 3.13
N CYS A 161 -7.79 -16.80 3.39
CA CYS A 161 -7.11 -16.32 4.60
C CYS A 161 -7.92 -16.51 5.89
#